data_AF-A0A5N3PDD4-F1
#
_entry.id   AF-A0A5N3PDD4-F1
#
_cell.length_a   1.000
_cell.length_b   1.000
_cell.length_c   1.000
_cell.angle_alpha   90.00
_cell.angle_beta   90.00
_cell.angle_gamma   90.00
#
_symmetry.space_group_name_H-M   'P 1'
#
loop_
_entity.id
_entity.type
_entity.pdbx_description
1 polymer ?
#
loop_
_entity_poly.entity_id
_entity_poly.type
_entity_poly.pdbx_seq_one_letter_code
_entity_poly.pdbx_strand_id
1 'polypeptide(L)'
;MAVCFPVFASSAMAQEEDLAKKLSNPVAALISVPFQFNYDGRIGPGDDGGRATLNFQPVIPFAINPEWNVISRTILPVISQWDIAPGTGRQFGLGDTTQSFFFSPSTPGPSGIIWGLGPV
;
A
#
# COMPACT_ATOMS: atom_id res chain seq x y z
N MET A 1 -19.94 -61.21 -9.10
CA MET A 1 -18.97 -60.54 -10.01
C MET A 1 -19.36 -59.06 -10.00
N ALA A 2 -18.85 -58.27 -9.04
CA ALA A 2 -17.70 -57.36 -9.18
C ALA A 2 -17.94 -56.37 -10.35
N VAL A 3 -17.92 -55.03 -10.21
CA VAL A 3 -16.98 -54.16 -9.50
C VAL A 3 -17.65 -52.79 -9.26
N CYS A 4 -17.49 -52.18 -8.08
CA CYS A 4 -17.76 -50.75 -7.86
C CYS A 4 -16.41 -50.01 -7.89
N PHE A 5 -16.23 -49.09 -8.84
CA PHE A 5 -15.02 -48.27 -8.98
C PHE A 5 -15.17 -46.99 -8.16
N PRO A 6 -14.23 -46.64 -7.26
CA PRO A 6 -14.15 -45.27 -6.73
C PRO A 6 -13.30 -44.45 -7.71
N VAL A 7 -13.83 -43.33 -8.20
CA VAL A 7 -13.01 -42.33 -8.90
C VAL A 7 -13.03 -41.03 -8.09
N PHE A 8 -11.83 -40.66 -7.69
CA PHE A 8 -11.46 -39.53 -6.86
C PHE A 8 -11.84 -38.19 -7.50
N ALA A 9 -12.68 -37.41 -6.82
CA ALA A 9 -12.90 -35.99 -7.11
C ALA A 9 -12.27 -35.15 -6.00
N SER A 10 -10.94 -34.95 -6.05
CA SER A 10 -10.21 -34.20 -5.02
C SER A 10 -9.32 -33.06 -5.56
N SER A 11 -9.24 -32.86 -6.88
CA SER A 11 -8.40 -31.82 -7.48
C SER A 11 -9.15 -30.51 -7.79
N ALA A 12 -10.44 -30.57 -8.11
CA ALA A 12 -11.23 -29.39 -8.48
C ALA A 12 -11.53 -28.46 -7.28
N MET A 13 -11.76 -29.03 -6.09
CA MET A 13 -12.02 -28.24 -4.87
C MET A 13 -10.78 -27.46 -4.41
N ALA A 14 -9.58 -28.01 -4.59
CA ALA A 14 -8.33 -27.35 -4.18
C ALA A 14 -8.05 -26.07 -4.97
N GLN A 15 -8.37 -26.05 -6.27
CA GLN A 15 -8.19 -24.86 -7.12
C GLN A 15 -9.17 -23.73 -6.81
N GLU A 16 -10.43 -24.04 -6.50
CA GLU A 16 -11.42 -23.04 -6.07
C GLU A 16 -11.09 -22.46 -4.70
N GLU A 17 -10.60 -23.30 -3.78
CA GLU A 17 -10.25 -22.87 -2.42
C GLU A 17 -9.02 -21.94 -2.42
N ASP A 18 -8.00 -22.23 -3.24
CA ASP A 18 -6.84 -21.35 -3.41
C ASP A 18 -7.20 -20.01 -4.08
N LEU A 19 -8.14 -20.02 -5.03
CA LEU A 19 -8.64 -18.81 -5.66
C LEU A 19 -9.47 -17.97 -4.67
N ALA A 20 -10.33 -18.61 -3.88
CA ALA A 20 -11.10 -17.95 -2.83
C ALA A 20 -10.18 -17.34 -1.75
N LYS A 21 -9.09 -18.04 -1.37
CA LYS A 21 -8.07 -17.51 -0.44
C LYS A 21 -7.36 -16.28 -0.98
N LYS A 22 -7.00 -16.27 -2.28
CA LYS A 22 -6.40 -15.10 -2.95
C LYS A 22 -7.35 -13.90 -3.03
N LEU A 23 -8.64 -14.14 -3.27
CA LEU A 23 -9.68 -13.10 -3.27
C LEU A 23 -9.99 -12.58 -1.86
N SER A 24 -9.79 -13.40 -0.83
CA SER A 24 -10.07 -13.05 0.57
C SER A 24 -8.97 -12.25 1.25
N ASN A 25 -7.79 -12.07 0.63
CA ASN A 25 -6.72 -11.22 1.15
C ASN A 25 -6.67 -9.87 0.40
N PRO A 26 -7.50 -8.88 0.78
CA PRO A 26 -7.59 -7.58 0.10
C PRO A 26 -6.30 -6.75 0.21
N VAL A 27 -5.41 -7.08 1.16
CA VAL A 27 -4.13 -6.39 1.36
C VAL A 27 -3.06 -6.89 0.38
N ALA A 28 -3.10 -8.17 0.02
CA ALA A 28 -2.13 -8.77 -0.90
C ALA A 28 -2.43 -8.55 -2.38
N ALA A 29 -3.67 -8.18 -2.75
CA ALA A 29 -4.11 -8.23 -4.15
C ALA A 29 -4.38 -6.87 -4.81
N LEU A 30 -4.39 -5.76 -4.06
CA LEU A 30 -4.77 -4.45 -4.60
C LEU A 30 -3.60 -3.47 -4.56
N ILE A 31 -3.10 -3.13 -5.75
CA ILE A 31 -2.25 -1.95 -5.94
C ILE A 31 -3.13 -0.71 -5.71
N SER A 32 -2.70 0.19 -4.83
CA SER A 32 -3.40 1.45 -4.57
C SER A 32 -2.46 2.63 -4.74
N VAL A 33 -2.98 3.73 -5.27
CA VAL A 33 -2.22 4.95 -5.52
C VAL A 33 -3.05 6.14 -5.02
N PRO A 34 -3.08 6.39 -3.70
CA PRO A 34 -3.76 7.51 -3.10
C PRO A 34 -3.03 8.82 -3.42
N PHE A 35 -3.84 9.86 -3.60
CA PHE A 35 -3.40 11.24 -3.69
C PHE A 35 -4.06 12.02 -2.56
N GLN A 36 -3.25 12.67 -1.74
CA GLN A 36 -3.75 13.52 -0.65
C GLN A 36 -3.22 14.94 -0.83
N PHE A 37 -4.12 15.88 -1.07
CA PHE A 37 -3.79 17.29 -1.19
C PHE A 37 -3.98 18.00 0.15
N ASN A 38 -2.98 18.76 0.57
CA ASN A 38 -3.00 19.60 1.76
C ASN A 38 -2.59 21.03 1.38
N TYR A 39 -3.27 22.00 1.99
CA TYR A 39 -2.93 23.41 1.86
C TYR A 39 -2.77 24.02 3.25
N ASP A 40 -1.57 24.55 3.50
CA ASP A 40 -1.22 25.29 4.69
C ASP A 40 -1.06 26.76 4.30
N GLY A 41 -1.87 27.65 4.87
CA GLY A 41 -1.75 29.10 4.67
C GLY A 41 -1.27 29.81 5.94
N ARG A 42 -1.04 31.12 5.84
CA ARG A 42 -0.62 31.97 6.97
C ARG A 42 0.67 31.49 7.60
N ILE A 43 1.64 31.20 6.73
CA ILE A 43 2.98 30.77 7.11
C ILE A 43 3.91 31.98 7.07
N GLY A 44 4.85 32.05 8.01
CA GLY A 44 5.88 33.09 8.05
C GLY A 44 5.46 34.35 8.81
N PRO A 45 6.38 35.32 9.01
CA PRO A 45 6.13 36.48 9.87
C PRO A 45 5.03 37.43 9.39
N GLY A 46 4.71 37.43 8.09
CA GLY A 46 3.72 38.30 7.46
C GLY A 46 2.33 37.68 7.30
N ASP A 47 2.13 36.41 7.70
CA ASP A 47 0.91 35.62 7.43
C ASP A 47 0.53 35.54 5.92
N ASP A 48 1.44 35.89 5.03
CA ASP A 48 1.28 35.93 3.57
C ASP A 48 1.80 34.67 2.87
N GLY A 49 2.63 33.88 3.57
CA GLY A 49 3.16 32.62 3.07
C GLY A 49 2.14 31.49 2.99
N GLY A 50 2.39 30.58 2.04
CA GLY A 50 1.56 29.40 1.82
C GLY A 50 2.35 28.21 1.31
N ARG A 51 1.80 27.02 1.55
CA ARG A 51 2.34 25.75 1.10
C ARG A 51 1.21 24.84 0.62
N ALA A 52 1.34 24.36 -0.60
CA ALA A 52 0.52 23.30 -1.17
C ALA A 52 1.35 22.02 -1.25
N THR A 53 0.87 20.95 -0.64
CA THR A 53 1.53 19.64 -0.61
C THR A 53 0.60 18.60 -1.21
N LEU A 54 1.07 17.91 -2.25
CA LEU A 54 0.42 16.71 -2.79
C LEU A 54 1.22 15.48 -2.36
N ASN A 55 0.67 14.69 -1.45
CA ASN A 55 1.24 13.40 -1.10
C ASN A 55 0.81 12.34 -2.11
N PHE A 56 1.76 11.84 -2.88
CA PHE A 56 1.62 10.67 -3.75
C PHE A 56 2.02 9.43 -2.96
N GLN A 57 1.12 8.45 -2.80
CA GLN A 57 1.29 7.39 -1.79
C GLN A 57 1.17 5.94 -2.31
N PRO A 58 1.90 5.53 -3.35
CA PRO A 58 1.70 4.19 -3.91
C PRO A 58 1.93 3.08 -2.87
N VAL A 59 1.02 2.12 -2.86
CA VAL A 59 1.08 0.87 -2.08
C VAL A 59 0.98 -0.28 -3.06
N ILE A 60 2.05 -1.05 -3.16
CA ILE A 60 2.22 -2.13 -4.14
C ILE A 60 2.54 -3.42 -3.39
N PRO A 61 1.57 -4.33 -3.23
CA PRO A 61 1.84 -5.68 -2.76
C PRO A 61 2.39 -6.56 -3.88
N PHE A 62 3.38 -7.40 -3.57
CA PHE A 62 3.88 -8.44 -4.46
C PHE A 62 4.34 -9.67 -3.68
N ALA A 63 4.11 -10.86 -4.25
CA ALA A 63 4.54 -12.12 -3.64
C ALA A 63 6.04 -12.33 -3.86
N ILE A 64 6.74 -12.71 -2.79
CA ILE A 64 8.15 -13.13 -2.87
C ILE A 64 8.29 -14.66 -2.95
N ASN A 65 7.29 -15.39 -2.45
CA ASN A 65 7.11 -16.83 -2.56
C ASN A 65 5.62 -17.17 -2.33
N PRO A 66 5.18 -18.45 -2.41
CA PRO A 66 3.78 -18.79 -2.21
C PRO A 66 3.22 -18.40 -0.84
N GLU A 67 4.07 -18.32 0.19
CA GLU A 67 3.67 -18.12 1.58
C GLU A 67 3.71 -16.65 2.05
N TRP A 68 4.49 -15.79 1.38
CA TRP A 68 4.78 -14.42 1.83
C TRP A 68 4.65 -13.37 0.74
N ASN A 69 4.08 -12.24 1.14
CA ASN A 69 4.05 -10.99 0.37
C ASN A 69 4.95 -9.93 1.01
N VAL A 70 5.47 -9.07 0.15
CA VAL A 70 6.05 -7.78 0.52
C VAL A 70 5.11 -6.69 0.03
N ILE A 71 4.78 -5.75 0.91
CA ILE A 71 3.99 -4.57 0.60
C ILE A 71 4.94 -3.39 0.59
N SER A 72 5.24 -2.87 -0.61
CA SER A 72 6.01 -1.63 -0.77
C SER A 72 5.07 -0.44 -0.60
N ARG A 73 5.39 0.47 0.31
CA ARG A 73 4.67 1.72 0.51
C ARG A 73 5.65 2.89 0.36
N THR A 74 5.38 3.77 -0.59
CA THR A 74 6.13 5.02 -0.75
C THR A 74 5.23 6.19 -0.41
N ILE A 75 5.72 7.16 0.34
CA ILE A 75 5.09 8.48 0.50
C ILE A 75 6.03 9.51 -0.12
N LEU A 76 5.59 10.13 -1.20
CA LEU A 76 6.32 11.18 -1.89
C LEU A 76 5.53 12.51 -1.80
N PRO A 77 5.97 13.47 -0.98
CA PRO A 77 5.37 14.79 -0.94
C PRO A 77 5.89 15.65 -2.10
N VAL A 78 4.99 16.14 -2.96
CA VAL A 78 5.29 17.17 -3.96
C VAL A 78 4.82 18.51 -3.41
N ILE A 79 5.75 19.44 -3.22
CA ILE A 79 5.52 20.67 -2.46
C ILE A 79 5.73 21.88 -3.36
N SER A 80 4.74 22.78 -3.38
CA SER A 80 4.88 24.15 -3.87
C SER A 80 4.67 25.07 -2.69
N GLN A 81 5.65 25.91 -2.38
CA GLN A 81 5.55 26.88 -1.31
C GLN A 81 5.97 28.27 -1.76
N TRP A 82 5.45 29.30 -1.11
CA TRP A 82 5.75 30.69 -1.41
C TRP A 82 5.72 31.53 -0.14
N ASP A 83 6.58 32.54 -0.12
CA ASP A 83 6.62 33.60 0.90
C ASP A 83 6.68 33.05 2.35
N ILE A 84 7.29 31.87 2.51
CA ILE A 84 7.46 31.22 3.82
C ILE A 84 8.44 32.01 4.70
N ALA A 85 9.39 32.71 4.10
CA ALA A 85 10.20 33.71 4.78
C ALA A 85 10.43 34.94 3.87
N PRO A 86 10.77 36.12 4.45
CA PRO A 86 11.00 37.32 3.65
C PRO A 86 12.03 37.10 2.54
N GLY A 87 11.65 37.40 1.30
CA GLY A 87 12.54 37.31 0.13
C GLY A 87 12.77 35.90 -0.42
N THR A 88 12.09 34.85 0.10
CA THR A 88 12.26 33.48 -0.42
C THR A 88 11.54 33.22 -1.75
N GLY A 89 10.58 34.08 -2.11
CA GLY A 89 9.77 33.92 -3.31
C GLY A 89 9.06 32.56 -3.35
N ARG A 90 8.94 31.99 -4.55
CA ARG A 90 8.28 30.70 -4.78
C ARG A 90 9.28 29.57 -4.95
N GLN A 91 9.02 28.45 -4.29
CA GLN A 91 9.85 27.25 -4.29
C GLN A 91 8.98 26.05 -4.66
N PHE A 92 9.52 25.15 -5.49
CA PHE A 92 8.88 23.90 -5.86
C PHE A 92 9.90 22.78 -5.69
N GLY A 93 9.48 21.68 -5.09
CA GLY A 93 10.38 20.55 -4.84
C GLY A 93 9.67 19.35 -4.25
N LEU A 94 10.47 18.34 -3.96
CA LEU A 94 10.05 17.13 -3.26
C LEU A 94 10.38 17.27 -1.78
N GLY A 95 9.47 16.82 -0.92
CA GLY A 95 9.76 16.61 0.49
C GLY A 95 10.50 15.31 0.74
N ASP A 96 10.76 15.02 2.01
CA ASP A 96 11.37 13.76 2.44
C ASP A 96 10.48 12.59 2.00
N THR A 97 11.09 11.65 1.27
CA THR A 97 10.40 10.44 0.80
C THR A 97 10.49 9.36 1.85
N THR A 98 9.35 8.87 2.32
CA THR A 98 9.30 7.72 3.24
C THR A 98 9.04 6.45 2.44
N GLN A 99 9.94 5.48 2.56
CA GLN A 99 9.80 4.16 1.95
C GLN A 99 9.71 3.09 3.04
N SER A 100 8.60 2.35 3.06
CA SER A 100 8.35 1.28 4.02
C SER A 100 8.11 -0.05 3.28
N PHE A 101 8.52 -1.15 3.90
CA PHE A 101 8.30 -2.50 3.37
C PHE A 101 7.68 -3.37 4.46
N PHE A 102 6.49 -3.90 4.23
CA PHE A 102 5.82 -4.78 5.20
C PHE A 102 5.78 -6.22 4.68
N PHE A 103 6.21 -7.16 5.50
CA PHE A 103 6.07 -8.59 5.26
C PHE A 103 4.74 -9.06 5.80
N SER A 104 3.93 -9.71 4.96
CA SER A 104 2.62 -10.26 5.32
C SER A 104 2.50 -11.68 4.81
N PRO A 105 1.92 -12.62 5.57
CA PRO A 105 1.53 -13.92 5.04
C PRO A 105 0.58 -13.78 3.84
N SER A 106 0.68 -14.71 2.87
CA SER A 106 -0.19 -14.75 1.69
C SER A 106 -1.61 -15.17 2.01
N THR A 107 -1.77 -16.05 3.00
CA THR A 107 -3.07 -16.49 3.49
C THR A 107 -3.38 -15.86 4.84
N PRO A 108 -4.64 -15.48 5.11
CA PRO A 108 -5.04 -15.05 6.45
C PRO A 108 -4.69 -16.09 7.51
N GLY A 109 -4.24 -15.63 8.68
CA GLY A 109 -3.97 -16.48 9.84
C GLY A 109 -5.25 -16.94 10.54
N PRO A 110 -5.13 -17.55 11.73
CA PRO A 110 -6.28 -17.92 12.56
C PRO A 110 -7.28 -16.77 12.70
N SER A 111 -8.57 -17.07 12.59
CA SER A 111 -9.67 -16.08 12.63
C SER A 111 -9.66 -15.03 11.50
N GLY A 112 -8.96 -15.27 10.39
CA GLY A 112 -8.97 -14.38 9.22
C GLY A 112 -8.08 -13.14 9.36
N ILE A 113 -7.18 -13.12 10.35
CA ILE A 113 -6.32 -11.96 10.60
C ILE A 113 -5.20 -11.91 9.55
N ILE A 114 -5.07 -10.76 8.91
CA ILE A 114 -3.93 -10.41 8.05
C ILE A 114 -3.09 -9.40 8.82
N TRP A 115 -1.78 -9.68 8.94
CA TRP A 115 -0.85 -8.83 9.66
C TRP A 115 0.37 -8.55 8.79
N GLY A 116 1.00 -7.39 9.03
CA GLY A 116 2.22 -6.97 8.35
C GLY A 116 3.25 -6.45 9.35
N LEU A 117 4.51 -6.82 9.17
CA LEU A 117 5.62 -6.31 9.97
C LEU A 117 6.76 -5.81 9.08
N GLY A 118 7.34 -4.67 9.42
CA GLY A 118 8.32 -4.02 8.55
C GLY A 118 8.95 -2.75 9.13
N PRO A 119 10.11 -2.32 8.59
CA PRO A 119 10.68 -1.03 8.92
C PRO A 119 9.82 0.11 8.35
N VAL A 120 9.82 1.24 9.07
CA VAL A 120 9.16 2.49 8.69
C VAL A 120 10.19 3.60 8.61
#